data_AF-A0A1S9JQD7-F1
#
_entry.id   AF-A0A1S9JQD7-F1
#
_cell.length_a   1.000
_cell.length_b   1.000
_cell.length_c   1.000
_cell.angle_alpha   90.00
_cell.angle_beta   90.00
_cell.angle_gamma   90.00
#
_symmetry.space_group_name_H-M   'P 1'
#
loop_
_entity.id
_entity.type
_entity.pdbx_description
1 polymer ?
#
loop_
_entity_poly.entity_id
_entity_poly.type
_entity_poly.pdbx_seq_one_letter_code
_entity_poly.pdbx_strand_id
1 'polypeptide(L)'
;MSKKQSSTPHDALFKLFLRQPETARDFLAFHLPAPIHALCDMKTLKLESSSFIDDDLRESYSDVLWSVKTEQGPGYIYCLIEHQSTSNKLIAFRMMRYAIAAMQNHLDAGYKTLPMVVPLLFYHGIESPYPYSLCWLDCFADPKLARQLYASAFPLIDVTVMPDDEIMQHRRMALLELIQKHIRQRDLMGLVEQMACLLSSGYANDRQIKGLFNYILQTGDAVRFNDFIDGVAERSPKHKESLMTIAERLRQEGEQSKALRIAKIMLESGVPLADIMRFTGLSEEELATASQ
;
A
#
# COMPACT_ATOMS: atom_id res chain seq x y z
N MET A 1 3.60 -28.11 -19.41
CA MET A 1 2.45 -28.81 -20.03
C MET A 1 1.20 -28.43 -19.25
N SER A 2 0.31 -27.69 -19.91
CA SER A 2 -0.95 -27.17 -19.37
C SER A 2 -1.89 -28.32 -18.98
N LYS A 3 -2.28 -28.39 -17.70
CA LYS A 3 -3.45 -29.17 -17.29
C LYS A 3 -4.67 -28.27 -17.47
N LYS A 4 -5.41 -28.48 -18.56
CA LYS A 4 -6.80 -28.03 -18.69
C LYS A 4 -7.59 -28.56 -17.50
N GLN A 5 -7.97 -27.69 -16.56
CA GLN A 5 -9.02 -28.00 -15.60
C GLN A 5 -10.35 -27.86 -16.34
N SER A 6 -10.82 -28.95 -16.93
CA SER A 6 -12.22 -29.06 -17.34
C SER A 6 -13.08 -28.91 -16.08
N SER A 7 -13.97 -27.93 -16.05
CA SER A 7 -15.03 -27.81 -15.05
C SER A 7 -15.66 -29.19 -14.83
N THR A 8 -15.70 -29.66 -13.59
CA THR A 8 -16.30 -30.97 -13.29
C THR A 8 -17.80 -30.91 -13.63
N PRO A 9 -18.45 -32.01 -14.03
CA PRO A 9 -19.88 -31.99 -14.37
C PRO A 9 -20.77 -31.39 -13.27
N HIS A 10 -20.39 -31.59 -12.00
CA HIS A 10 -21.07 -31.02 -10.84
C HIS A 10 -20.93 -29.49 -10.76
N ASP A 11 -19.72 -28.97 -10.96
CA ASP A 11 -19.43 -27.52 -10.97
C ASP A 11 -20.13 -26.82 -12.16
N ALA A 12 -20.10 -27.43 -13.34
CA ALA A 12 -20.80 -26.92 -14.52
C ALA A 12 -22.33 -26.84 -14.31
N LEU A 13 -22.93 -27.89 -13.75
CA LEU A 13 -24.36 -27.92 -13.42
C LEU A 13 -24.70 -26.85 -12.39
N PHE A 14 -23.92 -26.74 -11.32
CA PHE A 14 -24.15 -25.74 -10.28
C PHE A 14 -24.15 -24.31 -10.84
N LYS A 15 -23.14 -23.98 -11.66
CA LYS A 15 -23.03 -22.66 -12.31
C LYS A 15 -24.19 -22.38 -13.26
N LEU A 16 -24.62 -23.38 -14.02
CA LEU A 16 -25.74 -23.24 -14.95
C LEU A 16 -27.01 -22.78 -14.21
N PHE A 17 -27.29 -23.39 -13.05
CA PHE A 17 -28.45 -23.06 -12.23
C PHE A 17 -28.29 -21.71 -11.52
N LEU A 18 -27.18 -21.49 -10.82
CA LEU A 18 -27.00 -20.28 -10.00
C LEU A 18 -26.68 -19.01 -10.78
N ARG A 19 -26.44 -19.10 -12.10
CA ARG A 19 -26.39 -17.91 -12.97
C ARG A 19 -27.78 -17.43 -13.39
N GLN A 20 -28.85 -18.19 -13.14
CA GLN A 20 -30.22 -17.75 -13.38
C GLN A 20 -30.70 -16.86 -12.21
N PRO A 21 -31.18 -15.64 -12.46
CA PRO A 21 -31.60 -14.71 -11.41
C PRO A 21 -32.67 -15.28 -10.46
N GLU A 22 -33.64 -16.03 -10.98
CA GLU A 22 -34.73 -16.63 -10.19
C GLU A 22 -34.19 -17.69 -9.24
N THR A 23 -33.38 -18.62 -9.75
CA THR A 23 -32.74 -19.67 -8.96
C THR A 23 -31.82 -19.06 -7.90
N ALA A 24 -31.04 -18.04 -8.25
CA ALA A 24 -30.16 -17.35 -7.30
C ALA A 24 -30.97 -16.64 -6.20
N ARG A 25 -32.09 -16.00 -6.55
CA ARG A 25 -32.99 -15.37 -5.58
C ARG A 25 -33.55 -16.38 -4.59
N ASP A 26 -34.05 -17.50 -5.08
CA ASP A 26 -34.58 -18.58 -4.23
C ASP A 26 -33.46 -19.16 -3.34
N PHE A 27 -32.29 -19.44 -3.92
CA PHE A 27 -31.12 -19.93 -3.19
C PHE A 27 -30.75 -19.01 -2.02
N LEU A 28 -30.66 -17.70 -2.28
CA LEU A 28 -30.32 -16.71 -1.25
C LEU A 28 -31.44 -16.56 -0.21
N ALA A 29 -32.71 -16.67 -0.61
CA ALA A 29 -33.83 -16.62 0.34
C ALA A 29 -33.78 -17.77 1.37
N PHE A 30 -33.30 -18.95 0.98
CA PHE A 30 -33.19 -20.11 1.87
C PHE A 30 -31.87 -20.18 2.65
N HIS A 31 -30.76 -19.69 2.08
CA HIS A 31 -29.42 -19.95 2.60
C HIS A 31 -28.68 -18.74 3.16
N LEU A 32 -29.14 -17.52 2.87
CA LEU A 32 -28.54 -16.33 3.44
C LEU A 32 -28.93 -16.19 4.91
N PRO A 33 -28.01 -15.82 5.83
CA PRO A 33 -28.36 -15.61 7.22
C PRO A 33 -29.48 -14.58 7.39
N ALA A 34 -30.50 -14.88 8.20
CA ALA A 34 -31.69 -14.05 8.33
C ALA A 34 -31.41 -12.54 8.60
N PRO A 35 -30.44 -12.16 9.45
CA PRO A 35 -30.12 -10.74 9.66
C PRO A 35 -29.60 -10.04 8.40
N ILE A 36 -28.89 -10.76 7.53
CA ILE A 36 -28.38 -10.21 6.27
C ILE A 36 -29.50 -10.18 5.23
N HIS A 37 -30.27 -11.27 5.11
CA HIS A 37 -31.39 -11.33 4.18
C HIS A 37 -32.40 -10.20 4.41
N ALA A 38 -32.68 -9.85 5.67
CA ALA A 38 -33.56 -8.74 6.02
C ALA A 38 -33.08 -7.35 5.55
N LEU A 39 -31.81 -7.21 5.15
CA LEU A 39 -31.26 -5.97 4.62
C LEU A 39 -31.34 -5.87 3.09
N CYS A 40 -31.58 -6.98 2.39
CA CYS A 40 -31.43 -7.08 0.94
C CYS A 40 -32.73 -6.75 0.18
N ASP A 41 -32.69 -5.80 -0.76
CA ASP A 41 -33.73 -5.65 -1.78
C ASP A 41 -33.51 -6.68 -2.90
N MET A 42 -34.08 -7.88 -2.74
CA MET A 42 -33.92 -9.01 -3.66
C MET A 42 -34.41 -8.75 -5.10
N LYS A 43 -35.12 -7.64 -5.36
CA LYS A 43 -35.49 -7.21 -6.72
C LYS A 43 -34.31 -6.61 -7.48
N THR A 44 -33.28 -6.17 -6.75
CA THR A 44 -32.07 -5.53 -7.31
C THR A 44 -30.92 -6.51 -7.56
N LEU A 45 -31.17 -7.82 -7.35
CA LEU A 45 -30.19 -8.88 -7.51
C LEU A 45 -29.57 -8.85 -8.91
N LYS A 46 -28.25 -8.69 -8.98
CA LYS A 46 -27.50 -8.55 -10.24
C LYS A 46 -26.26 -9.43 -10.25
N LEU A 47 -26.07 -10.17 -11.33
CA LEU A 47 -24.88 -11.01 -11.53
C LEU A 47 -23.70 -10.12 -11.87
N GLU A 48 -22.61 -10.24 -11.12
CA GLU A 48 -21.38 -9.48 -11.36
C GLU A 48 -20.41 -10.27 -12.24
N SER A 49 -19.73 -9.57 -13.13
CA SER A 49 -18.80 -10.16 -14.09
C SER A 49 -17.48 -10.56 -13.43
N SER A 50 -17.01 -11.77 -13.70
CA SER A 50 -15.75 -12.34 -13.17
C SER A 50 -14.47 -11.81 -13.84
N SER A 51 -14.55 -10.79 -14.70
CA SER A 51 -13.44 -10.32 -15.55
C SER A 51 -12.50 -9.31 -14.87
N PHE A 52 -12.80 -8.88 -13.65
CA PHE A 52 -12.17 -7.71 -13.02
C PHE A 52 -11.06 -8.04 -12.02
N ILE A 53 -10.63 -9.30 -11.93
CA ILE A 53 -9.67 -9.72 -10.90
C ILE A 53 -8.38 -10.19 -11.58
N ASP A 54 -7.28 -9.79 -10.95
CA ASP A 54 -5.87 -9.92 -11.35
C ASP A 54 -5.56 -11.19 -12.15
N ASP A 55 -4.63 -11.09 -13.11
CA ASP A 55 -4.30 -12.18 -14.05
C ASP A 55 -3.89 -13.49 -13.34
N ASP A 56 -3.31 -13.38 -12.13
CA ASP A 56 -2.93 -14.53 -11.27
C ASP A 56 -4.10 -15.18 -10.50
N LEU A 57 -5.24 -14.50 -10.40
CA LEU A 57 -6.46 -14.99 -9.75
C LEU A 57 -7.52 -15.46 -10.76
N ARG A 58 -7.36 -15.12 -12.05
CA ARG A 58 -8.28 -15.52 -13.14
C ARG A 58 -8.51 -17.02 -13.25
N GLU A 59 -7.50 -17.83 -12.95
CA GLU A 59 -7.62 -19.29 -13.01
C GLU A 59 -8.46 -19.88 -11.86
N SER A 60 -8.89 -19.06 -10.90
CA SER A 60 -9.61 -19.50 -9.69
C SER A 60 -11.09 -19.07 -9.63
N TYR A 61 -11.63 -18.38 -10.64
CA TYR A 61 -13.05 -17.98 -10.67
C TYR A 61 -13.97 -19.13 -11.08
N SER A 62 -14.18 -20.05 -10.15
CA SER A 62 -15.32 -20.97 -10.15
C SER A 62 -16.61 -20.33 -9.59
N ASP A 63 -16.56 -19.08 -9.17
CA ASP A 63 -17.52 -18.60 -8.17
C ASP A 63 -18.57 -17.69 -8.79
N VAL A 64 -19.81 -17.84 -8.32
CA VAL A 64 -20.93 -16.99 -8.72
C VAL A 64 -21.00 -15.83 -7.74
N LEU A 65 -20.83 -14.60 -8.23
CA LEU A 65 -20.90 -13.39 -7.43
C LEU A 65 -22.16 -12.60 -7.80
N TRP A 66 -23.04 -12.41 -6.83
CA TRP A 66 -24.24 -11.59 -6.97
C TRP A 66 -24.12 -10.34 -6.11
N SER A 67 -24.52 -9.18 -6.64
CA SER A 67 -24.70 -7.96 -5.86
C SER A 67 -26.20 -7.71 -5.62
N VAL A 68 -26.52 -7.15 -4.46
CA VAL A 68 -27.87 -6.75 -4.08
C VAL A 68 -27.81 -5.45 -3.29
N LYS A 69 -28.71 -4.51 -3.57
CA LYS A 69 -28.79 -3.25 -2.84
C LYS A 69 -29.41 -3.46 -1.47
N THR A 70 -29.00 -2.65 -0.52
CA THR A 70 -29.63 -2.62 0.79
C THR A 70 -30.94 -1.83 0.76
N GLU A 71 -31.95 -2.26 1.52
CA GLU A 71 -33.20 -1.49 1.66
C GLU A 71 -32.98 -0.13 2.36
N GLN A 72 -31.95 -0.03 3.22
CA GLN A 72 -31.60 1.17 3.97
C GLN A 72 -30.38 1.88 3.36
N GLY A 73 -30.60 2.71 2.34
CA GLY A 73 -29.58 3.60 1.76
C GLY A 73 -28.71 2.98 0.65
N PRO A 74 -27.68 3.71 0.16
CA PRO A 74 -26.89 3.34 -1.03
C PRO A 74 -25.82 2.26 -0.76
N GLY A 75 -26.16 1.24 0.04
CA GLY A 75 -25.28 0.12 0.35
C GLY A 75 -25.44 -1.06 -0.61
N TYR A 76 -24.39 -1.86 -0.73
CA TYR A 76 -24.39 -3.13 -1.46
C TYR A 76 -23.98 -4.28 -0.55
N ILE A 77 -24.66 -5.41 -0.70
CA ILE A 77 -24.24 -6.71 -0.18
C ILE A 77 -23.88 -7.57 -1.39
N TYR A 78 -22.72 -8.23 -1.31
CA TYR A 78 -22.28 -9.19 -2.31
C TYR A 78 -22.41 -10.60 -1.74
N CYS A 79 -23.04 -11.50 -2.47
CA CYS A 79 -23.15 -12.92 -2.14
C CYS A 79 -22.14 -13.68 -3.02
N LEU A 80 -21.07 -14.15 -2.40
CA LEU A 80 -20.02 -14.91 -3.07
C LEU A 80 -20.31 -16.40 -2.86
N ILE A 81 -20.69 -17.09 -3.92
CA ILE A 81 -21.13 -18.48 -3.84
C ILE A 81 -20.10 -19.40 -4.48
N GLU A 82 -19.60 -20.36 -3.70
CA GLU A 82 -18.74 -21.44 -4.20
C GLU A 82 -19.37 -22.81 -4.16
N HIS A 83 -18.87 -23.66 -5.05
CA HIS A 83 -19.22 -25.07 -5.13
C HIS A 83 -18.00 -25.93 -4.81
N GLN A 84 -18.17 -26.89 -3.91
CA GLN A 84 -17.15 -27.90 -3.62
C GLN A 84 -17.76 -29.31 -3.56
N SER A 85 -17.26 -30.20 -4.41
CA SER A 85 -17.54 -31.64 -4.34
C SER A 85 -16.50 -32.42 -3.52
N THR A 86 -15.42 -31.76 -3.11
CA THR A 86 -14.33 -32.35 -2.31
C THR A 86 -14.03 -31.42 -1.14
N SER A 87 -13.82 -31.97 0.05
CA SER A 87 -13.48 -31.18 1.22
C SER A 87 -12.09 -30.53 1.07
N ASN A 88 -11.92 -29.31 1.57
CA ASN A 88 -10.67 -28.57 1.50
C ASN A 88 -10.42 -27.79 2.80
N LYS A 89 -9.37 -28.16 3.53
CA LYS A 89 -9.03 -27.58 4.84
C LYS A 89 -8.87 -26.06 4.85
N LEU A 90 -8.48 -25.46 3.72
CA LEU A 90 -8.24 -24.02 3.60
C LEU A 90 -9.31 -23.28 2.79
N ILE A 91 -10.49 -23.89 2.59
CA ILE A 91 -11.59 -23.24 1.85
C ILE A 91 -11.96 -21.88 2.45
N ALA A 92 -11.98 -21.77 3.78
CA ALA A 92 -12.38 -20.53 4.46
C ALA A 92 -11.43 -19.38 4.14
N PHE A 93 -10.12 -19.64 4.11
CA PHE A 93 -9.12 -18.66 3.70
C PHE A 93 -9.27 -18.29 2.22
N ARG A 94 -9.54 -19.27 1.35
CA ARG A 94 -9.78 -19.01 -0.08
C ARG A 94 -11.00 -18.11 -0.30
N MET A 95 -12.12 -18.40 0.37
CA MET A 95 -13.33 -17.58 0.32
C MET A 95 -13.07 -16.15 0.79
N MET A 96 -12.26 -15.95 1.83
CA MET A 96 -11.90 -14.61 2.28
C MET A 96 -11.03 -13.85 1.28
N ARG A 97 -10.10 -14.52 0.58
CA ARG A 97 -9.34 -13.89 -0.51
C ARG A 97 -10.27 -13.38 -1.60
N TYR A 98 -11.27 -14.16 -1.98
CA TYR A 98 -12.26 -13.75 -2.97
C TYR A 98 -13.17 -12.63 -2.47
N ALA A 99 -13.56 -12.67 -1.20
CA ALA A 99 -14.32 -11.60 -0.58
C ALA A 99 -13.56 -10.26 -0.61
N ILE A 100 -12.26 -10.28 -0.26
CA ILE A 100 -11.39 -9.10 -0.33
C ILE A 100 -11.23 -8.62 -1.78
N ALA A 101 -11.10 -9.53 -2.75
CA ALA A 101 -11.04 -9.15 -4.16
C ALA A 101 -12.35 -8.50 -4.64
N ALA A 102 -13.51 -9.02 -4.24
CA ALA A 102 -14.81 -8.41 -4.53
C ALA A 102 -14.95 -7.01 -3.89
N MET A 103 -14.45 -6.84 -2.66
CA MET A 103 -14.37 -5.56 -1.98
C MET A 103 -13.49 -4.55 -2.73
N GLN A 104 -12.32 -4.97 -3.21
CA GLN A 104 -11.43 -4.12 -4.00
C GLN A 104 -12.08 -3.69 -5.32
N ASN A 105 -12.69 -4.63 -6.05
CA ASN A 105 -13.40 -4.32 -7.30
C ASN A 105 -14.52 -3.30 -7.10
N HIS A 106 -15.20 -3.35 -5.94
CA HIS A 106 -16.20 -2.36 -5.60
C HIS A 106 -15.57 -0.96 -5.47
N LEU A 107 -14.41 -0.83 -4.84
CA LEU A 107 -13.70 0.46 -4.79
C LEU A 107 -13.22 0.92 -6.17
N ASP A 108 -12.69 0.01 -6.99
CA ASP A 108 -12.20 0.29 -8.34
C ASP A 108 -13.31 0.75 -9.29
N ALA A 109 -14.55 0.30 -9.05
CA ALA A 109 -15.74 0.78 -9.75
C ALA A 109 -16.16 2.21 -9.34
N GLY A 110 -15.42 2.87 -8.45
CA GLY A 110 -15.60 4.27 -8.07
C GLY A 110 -16.36 4.51 -6.77
N TYR A 111 -16.82 3.44 -6.10
CA TYR A 111 -17.50 3.55 -4.81
C TYR A 111 -16.52 3.96 -3.70
N LYS A 112 -17.04 4.62 -2.65
CA LYS A 112 -16.22 5.23 -1.59
C LYS A 112 -16.17 4.44 -0.28
N THR A 113 -16.97 3.41 -0.16
CA THR A 113 -17.08 2.57 1.04
C THR A 113 -17.03 1.10 0.63
N LEU A 114 -16.53 0.24 1.53
CA LEU A 114 -16.53 -1.20 1.29
C LEU A 114 -17.95 -1.78 1.34
N PRO A 115 -18.28 -2.76 0.48
CA PRO A 115 -19.51 -3.50 0.61
C PRO A 115 -19.33 -4.65 1.62
N MET A 116 -20.45 -5.14 2.17
CA MET A 116 -20.42 -6.41 2.89
C MET A 116 -20.37 -7.55 1.86
N VAL A 117 -19.46 -8.50 2.04
CA VAL A 117 -19.39 -9.71 1.21
C VAL A 117 -19.69 -10.93 2.08
N VAL A 118 -20.64 -11.75 1.66
CA VAL A 118 -21.09 -12.96 2.36
C VAL A 118 -20.64 -14.19 1.59
N PRO A 119 -19.64 -14.91 2.10
CA PRO A 119 -19.24 -16.21 1.57
C PRO A 119 -20.32 -17.28 1.82
N LEU A 120 -20.72 -17.98 0.76
CA LEU A 120 -21.64 -19.11 0.81
C LEU A 120 -20.97 -20.32 0.15
N LEU A 121 -20.70 -21.35 0.95
CA LEU A 121 -20.12 -22.59 0.44
C LEU A 121 -21.21 -23.64 0.22
N PHE A 122 -21.48 -23.96 -1.03
CA PHE A 122 -22.29 -25.10 -1.44
C PHE A 122 -21.43 -26.36 -1.51
N TYR A 123 -21.56 -27.23 -0.51
CA TYR A 123 -20.79 -28.46 -0.41
C TYR A 123 -21.69 -29.69 -0.60
N HIS A 124 -21.26 -30.62 -1.45
CA HIS A 124 -21.96 -31.90 -1.67
C HIS A 124 -21.00 -33.10 -1.80
N GLY A 125 -19.85 -33.03 -1.12
CA GLY A 125 -18.86 -34.10 -1.17
C GLY A 125 -19.24 -35.36 -0.40
N ILE A 126 -18.46 -36.43 -0.62
CA ILE A 126 -18.65 -37.74 0.00
C ILE A 126 -18.40 -37.67 1.52
N GLU A 127 -17.41 -36.89 1.95
CA GLU A 127 -17.11 -36.69 3.36
C GLU A 127 -18.21 -35.84 4.00
N SER A 128 -18.99 -36.43 4.90
CA SER A 128 -20.16 -35.79 5.49
C SER A 128 -20.25 -36.08 7.00
N PRO A 129 -20.53 -35.07 7.85
CA PRO A 129 -20.68 -33.64 7.51
C PRO A 129 -19.36 -33.02 7.03
N TYR A 130 -19.41 -31.80 6.49
CA TYR A 130 -18.21 -31.08 6.07
C TYR A 130 -17.21 -30.98 7.25
N PRO A 131 -15.94 -31.41 7.10
CA PRO A 131 -15.06 -31.69 8.24
C PRO A 131 -14.22 -30.49 8.73
N TYR A 132 -14.17 -29.39 7.98
CA TYR A 132 -13.26 -28.26 8.26
C TYR A 132 -14.00 -27.00 8.70
N SER A 133 -13.29 -26.12 9.43
CA SER A 133 -13.87 -24.84 9.85
C SER A 133 -14.14 -23.93 8.65
N LEU A 134 -15.27 -23.23 8.71
CA LEU A 134 -15.62 -22.16 7.77
C LEU A 134 -15.21 -20.76 8.28
N CYS A 135 -14.61 -20.69 9.47
CA CYS A 135 -13.98 -19.47 9.97
C CYS A 135 -12.51 -19.44 9.54
N TRP A 136 -12.13 -18.50 8.67
CA TRP A 136 -10.76 -18.41 8.15
C TRP A 136 -9.70 -18.19 9.25
N LEU A 137 -10.09 -17.63 10.40
CA LEU A 137 -9.22 -17.44 11.56
C LEU A 137 -8.80 -18.76 12.22
N ASP A 138 -9.53 -19.85 11.98
CA ASP A 138 -9.16 -21.19 12.44
C ASP A 138 -8.10 -21.85 11.54
N CYS A 139 -7.77 -21.24 10.40
CA CYS A 139 -6.69 -21.73 9.53
C CYS A 139 -5.29 -21.39 10.06
N PHE A 140 -5.17 -20.52 11.07
CA PHE A 140 -3.88 -20.16 11.67
C PHE A 140 -3.39 -21.22 12.65
N ALA A 141 -2.07 -21.28 12.86
CA ALA A 141 -1.47 -22.14 13.87
C ALA A 141 -1.94 -21.79 15.30
N ASP A 142 -2.19 -20.50 15.56
CA ASP A 142 -2.84 -20.00 16.79
C ASP A 142 -4.11 -19.19 16.44
N PRO A 143 -5.28 -19.84 16.43
CA PRO A 143 -6.55 -19.16 16.13
C PRO A 143 -6.99 -18.12 17.16
N LYS A 144 -6.48 -18.16 18.40
CA LYS A 144 -6.82 -17.16 19.43
C LYS A 144 -6.06 -15.87 19.16
N LEU A 145 -4.77 -15.97 18.91
CA LEU A 145 -3.95 -14.81 18.54
C LEU A 145 -4.42 -14.19 17.22
N ALA A 146 -4.79 -15.02 16.23
CA ALA A 146 -5.35 -14.53 14.97
C ALA A 146 -6.63 -13.70 15.17
N ARG A 147 -7.57 -14.15 16.01
CA ARG A 147 -8.77 -13.36 16.33
C ARG A 147 -8.43 -12.04 17.01
N GLN A 148 -7.48 -12.04 17.95
CA GLN A 148 -7.05 -10.80 18.60
C GLN A 148 -6.44 -9.81 17.61
N LEU A 149 -5.60 -10.30 16.69
CA LEU A 149 -4.93 -9.45 15.70
C LEU A 149 -5.87 -8.94 14.61
N TYR A 150 -6.70 -9.80 14.03
CA TYR A 150 -7.50 -9.47 12.84
C TYR A 150 -8.90 -8.93 13.14
N ALA A 151 -9.38 -9.04 14.38
CA ALA A 151 -10.64 -8.41 14.81
C ALA A 151 -10.44 -7.09 15.55
N SER A 152 -9.19 -6.62 15.65
CA SER A 152 -8.83 -5.35 16.29
C SER A 152 -8.27 -4.37 15.26
N ALA A 153 -8.15 -3.09 15.65
CA ALA A 153 -7.36 -2.15 14.87
C ALA A 153 -5.91 -2.66 14.74
N PHE A 154 -5.33 -2.50 13.55
CA PHE A 154 -3.91 -2.78 13.36
C PHE A 154 -3.05 -1.83 14.21
N PRO A 155 -1.84 -2.24 14.63
CA PRO A 155 -0.95 -1.36 15.39
C PRO A 155 -0.52 -0.16 14.53
N LEU A 156 -0.82 1.06 15.00
CA LEU A 156 -0.34 2.30 14.40
C LEU A 156 0.94 2.75 15.11
N ILE A 157 2.04 2.90 14.37
CA ILE A 157 3.26 3.54 14.84
C ILE A 157 3.19 5.02 14.42
N ASP A 158 2.70 5.88 15.31
CA ASP A 158 2.57 7.31 15.07
C ASP A 158 3.74 8.08 15.70
N VAL A 159 4.81 8.26 14.91
CA VAL A 159 5.98 9.03 15.34
C VAL A 159 5.67 10.52 15.55
N THR A 160 4.53 11.03 15.06
CA THR A 160 4.23 12.46 15.15
C THR A 160 3.88 12.90 16.58
N VAL A 161 3.37 11.98 17.40
CA VAL A 161 2.99 12.22 18.80
C VAL A 161 3.97 11.59 19.80
N MET A 162 4.85 10.72 19.34
CA MET A 162 5.84 10.04 20.16
C MET A 162 6.92 11.01 20.67
N PRO A 163 7.24 11.06 21.97
CA PRO A 163 8.33 11.89 22.50
C PRO A 163 9.69 11.54 21.87
N ASP A 164 10.54 12.55 21.64
CA ASP A 164 11.87 12.31 21.06
C ASP A 164 12.71 11.39 21.96
N ASP A 165 12.61 11.58 23.26
CA ASP A 165 13.31 10.82 24.29
C ASP A 165 13.01 9.32 24.18
N GLU A 166 11.77 8.99 23.81
CA GLU A 166 11.30 7.63 23.53
C GLU A 166 11.90 7.12 22.21
N ILE A 167 11.80 7.91 21.12
CA ILE A 167 12.41 7.60 19.82
C ILE A 167 13.91 7.32 19.97
N MET A 168 14.61 8.08 20.80
CA MET A 168 16.05 7.90 21.04
C MET A 168 16.39 6.52 21.63
N GLN A 169 15.43 5.81 22.23
CA GLN A 169 15.60 4.43 22.73
C GLN A 169 15.36 3.35 21.66
N HIS A 170 14.86 3.72 20.48
CA HIS A 170 14.43 2.77 19.43
C HIS A 170 15.59 2.18 18.61
N ARG A 171 16.83 2.37 19.08
CA ARG A 171 18.06 1.77 18.54
C ARG A 171 18.20 2.03 17.03
N ARG A 172 18.01 0.99 16.20
CA ARG A 172 18.17 1.04 14.73
C ARG A 172 17.08 1.84 14.02
N MET A 173 15.91 2.02 14.64
CA MET A 173 14.79 2.76 14.05
C MET A 173 14.85 4.26 14.34
N ALA A 174 15.53 4.66 15.42
CA ALA A 174 15.54 6.01 15.94
C ALA A 174 15.89 7.08 14.90
N LEU A 175 16.91 6.84 14.05
CA LEU A 175 17.29 7.80 13.01
C LEU A 175 16.18 8.05 11.98
N LEU A 176 15.50 6.98 11.56
CA LEU A 176 14.41 7.08 10.58
C LEU A 176 13.22 7.80 11.20
N GLU A 177 12.83 7.39 12.41
CA GLU A 177 11.66 7.91 13.12
C GLU A 177 11.83 9.39 13.49
N LEU A 178 12.99 9.76 14.04
CA LEU A 178 13.29 11.15 14.42
C LEU A 178 13.29 12.06 13.19
N ILE A 179 13.97 11.66 12.12
CA ILE A 179 13.96 12.45 10.89
C ILE A 179 12.55 12.53 10.30
N GLN A 180 11.81 11.43 10.17
CA GLN A 180 10.45 11.47 9.61
C GLN A 180 9.47 12.29 10.44
N LYS A 181 9.62 12.31 11.77
CA LYS A 181 8.83 13.17 12.66
C LYS A 181 9.06 14.65 12.37
N HIS A 182 10.31 15.05 12.15
CA HIS A 182 10.69 16.45 12.07
C HIS A 182 10.92 16.98 10.66
N ILE A 183 10.96 16.15 9.63
CA ILE A 183 11.35 16.57 8.27
C ILE A 183 10.50 17.69 7.67
N ARG A 184 9.23 17.81 8.11
CA ARG A 184 8.31 18.86 7.69
C ARG A 184 8.45 20.16 8.50
N GLN A 185 9.25 20.16 9.56
CA GLN A 185 9.53 21.35 10.35
C GLN A 185 10.53 22.22 9.59
N ARG A 186 10.40 23.55 9.73
CA ARG A 186 11.28 24.51 9.04
C ARG A 186 12.72 24.47 9.51
N ASP A 187 12.97 23.96 10.71
CA ASP A 187 14.29 24.03 11.34
C ASP A 187 14.69 22.70 11.97
N LEU A 188 15.58 21.98 11.28
CA LEU A 188 16.16 20.72 11.77
C LEU A 188 17.34 20.93 12.73
N MET A 189 17.79 22.18 12.92
CA MET A 189 18.97 22.48 13.76
C MET A 189 18.81 21.97 15.21
N GLY A 190 17.58 21.91 15.72
CA GLY A 190 17.29 21.35 17.04
C GLY A 190 17.65 19.86 17.19
N LEU A 191 17.82 19.12 16.09
CA LEU A 191 18.08 17.68 16.10
C LEU A 191 19.56 17.32 15.96
N VAL A 192 20.45 18.32 15.77
CA VAL A 192 21.87 18.07 15.47
C VAL A 192 22.53 17.18 16.53
N GLU A 193 22.25 17.42 17.80
CA GLU A 193 22.81 16.64 18.90
C GLU A 193 22.25 15.20 18.94
N GLN A 194 20.93 15.05 18.81
CA GLN A 194 20.28 13.75 18.77
C GLN A 194 20.78 12.91 17.58
N MET A 195 20.91 13.53 16.40
CA MET A 195 21.43 12.89 15.19
C MET A 195 22.87 12.41 15.37
N ALA A 196 23.73 13.25 15.95
CA ALA A 196 25.11 12.87 16.21
C ALA A 196 25.21 11.73 17.23
N CYS A 197 24.38 11.75 18.28
CA CYS A 197 24.30 10.68 19.26
C CYS A 197 23.88 9.35 18.59
N LEU A 198 22.80 9.38 17.79
CA LEU A 198 22.29 8.21 17.10
C LEU A 198 23.26 7.65 16.05
N LEU A 199 23.97 8.50 15.31
CA LEU A 199 25.03 8.07 14.37
C LEU A 199 26.22 7.45 15.11
N SER A 200 26.56 7.97 16.29
CA SER A 200 27.65 7.47 17.13
C SER A 200 27.34 6.12 17.78
N SER A 201 26.06 5.80 18.00
CA SER A 201 25.61 4.49 18.53
C SER A 201 26.08 3.30 17.69
N GLY A 202 26.40 3.51 16.40
CA GLY A 202 26.84 2.46 15.48
C GLY A 202 25.71 1.53 15.02
N TYR A 203 24.44 1.89 15.27
CA TYR A 203 23.29 1.07 14.85
C TYR A 203 23.01 1.11 13.34
N ALA A 204 23.29 2.24 12.69
CA ALA A 204 23.09 2.41 11.25
C ALA A 204 24.35 2.08 10.44
N ASN A 205 24.16 1.46 9.28
CA ASN A 205 25.22 1.25 8.31
C ASN A 205 25.33 2.41 7.30
N ASP A 206 26.44 2.47 6.57
CA ASP A 206 26.72 3.54 5.61
C ASP A 206 25.64 3.71 4.54
N ARG A 207 24.98 2.62 4.12
CA ARG A 207 23.89 2.68 3.14
C ARG A 207 22.65 3.36 3.72
N GLN A 208 22.30 3.07 4.97
CA GLN A 208 21.20 3.71 5.68
C GLN A 208 21.50 5.19 5.94
N ILE A 209 22.72 5.52 6.34
CA ILE A 209 23.15 6.91 6.57
C ILE A 209 23.07 7.70 5.26
N LYS A 210 23.67 7.20 4.18
CA LYS A 210 23.59 7.83 2.85
C LYS A 210 22.14 8.00 2.39
N GLY A 211 21.30 6.96 2.55
CA GLY A 211 19.89 7.02 2.21
C GLY A 211 19.12 8.08 3.00
N LEU A 212 19.39 8.21 4.30
CA LEU A 212 18.75 9.18 5.18
C LEU A 212 19.08 10.61 4.77
N PHE A 213 20.35 10.94 4.54
CA PHE A 213 20.73 12.30 4.14
C PHE A 213 20.25 12.66 2.73
N ASN A 214 20.24 11.71 1.80
CA ASN A 214 19.60 11.91 0.50
C ASN A 214 18.09 12.18 0.63
N TYR A 215 17.41 11.50 1.56
CA TYR A 215 16.01 11.75 1.85
C TYR A 215 15.80 13.15 2.44
N ILE A 216 16.62 13.57 3.41
CA ILE A 216 16.53 14.91 4.02
C ILE A 216 16.75 15.99 2.96
N LEU A 217 17.70 15.80 2.04
CA LEU A 217 17.89 16.71 0.91
C LEU A 217 16.60 16.88 0.09
N GLN A 218 15.99 15.77 -0.31
CA GLN A 218 14.87 15.80 -1.26
C GLN A 218 13.59 16.38 -0.65
N THR A 219 13.46 16.34 0.67
CA THR A 219 12.20 16.62 1.37
C THR A 219 12.28 17.73 2.41
N GLY A 220 13.47 18.08 2.88
CA GLY A 220 13.72 19.13 3.85
C GLY A 220 13.94 20.51 3.23
N ASP A 221 13.99 21.53 4.07
CA ASP A 221 14.31 22.90 3.64
C ASP A 221 15.79 23.02 3.24
N ALA A 222 16.04 23.15 1.94
CA ALA A 222 17.38 23.22 1.36
C ALA A 222 18.24 24.39 1.89
N VAL A 223 17.63 25.45 2.44
CA VAL A 223 18.36 26.66 2.86
C VAL A 223 19.23 26.40 4.09
N ARG A 224 18.77 25.57 5.03
CA ARG A 224 19.49 25.26 6.29
C ARG A 224 20.08 23.86 6.33
N PHE A 225 19.90 23.09 5.26
CA PHE A 225 20.37 21.72 5.20
C PHE A 225 21.90 21.60 5.28
N ASN A 226 22.64 22.53 4.68
CA ASN A 226 24.10 22.55 4.76
C ASN A 226 24.58 22.79 6.20
N ASP A 227 24.02 23.80 6.89
CA ASP A 227 24.34 24.10 8.28
C ASP A 227 24.02 22.91 9.20
N PHE A 228 22.92 22.22 8.91
CA PHE A 228 22.52 21.01 9.63
C PHE A 228 23.51 19.86 9.41
N ILE A 229 23.87 19.55 8.15
CA ILE A 229 24.87 18.50 7.85
C ILE A 229 26.20 18.83 8.51
N ASP A 230 26.67 20.07 8.37
CA ASP A 230 27.94 20.52 8.95
C ASP A 230 27.91 20.35 10.47
N GLY A 231 26.83 20.76 11.13
CA GLY A 231 26.65 20.59 12.58
C GLY A 231 26.64 19.13 13.03
N VAL A 232 26.03 18.23 12.25
CA VAL A 232 26.03 16.78 12.53
C VAL A 232 27.41 16.16 12.29
N ALA A 233 28.10 16.56 11.21
CA ALA A 233 29.42 16.06 10.84
C ALA A 233 30.51 16.47 11.85
N GLU A 234 30.44 17.70 12.38
CA GLU A 234 31.31 18.17 13.46
C GLU A 234 31.21 17.30 14.72
N ARG A 235 29.99 16.86 15.04
CA ARG A 235 29.71 16.04 16.23
C ARG A 235 29.79 14.54 15.99
N SER A 236 30.01 14.11 14.73
CA SER A 236 30.12 12.71 14.33
C SER A 236 31.43 12.41 13.58
N PRO A 237 32.60 12.43 14.24
CA PRO A 237 33.90 12.29 13.57
C PRO A 237 34.02 11.04 12.69
N LYS A 238 33.41 9.92 13.13
CA LYS A 238 33.40 8.64 12.40
C LYS A 238 32.72 8.72 11.05
N HIS A 239 31.71 9.57 10.91
CA HIS A 239 30.90 9.71 9.69
C HIS A 239 31.22 10.97 8.90
N LYS A 240 32.14 11.81 9.41
CA LYS A 240 32.46 13.12 8.86
C LYS A 240 32.78 13.04 7.36
N GLU A 241 33.69 12.16 6.94
CA GLU A 241 34.07 12.05 5.52
C GLU A 241 32.86 11.73 4.63
N SER A 242 32.07 10.72 4.99
CA SER A 242 30.85 10.34 4.24
C SER A 242 29.81 11.46 4.20
N LEU A 243 29.62 12.17 5.31
CA LEU A 243 28.72 13.33 5.39
C LEU A 243 29.22 14.51 4.57
N MET A 244 30.52 14.78 4.58
CA MET A 244 31.14 15.83 3.78
C MET A 244 31.04 15.52 2.29
N THR A 245 31.24 14.26 1.87
CA THR A 245 31.02 13.87 0.46
C THR A 245 29.57 14.11 0.02
N ILE A 246 28.61 13.82 0.90
CA ILE A 246 27.20 14.15 0.65
C ILE A 246 27.06 15.68 0.54
N ALA A 247 27.54 16.45 1.52
CA ALA A 247 27.54 17.92 1.50
C ALA A 247 28.16 18.54 0.24
N GLU A 248 29.27 18.00 -0.25
CA GLU A 248 29.98 18.50 -1.43
C GLU A 248 29.17 18.27 -2.71
N ARG A 249 28.64 17.05 -2.89
CA ARG A 249 27.76 16.74 -4.03
C ARG A 249 26.56 17.69 -4.06
N LEU A 250 26.03 18.02 -2.88
CA LEU A 250 24.91 18.95 -2.72
C LEU A 250 25.25 20.39 -3.08
N ARG A 251 26.44 20.87 -2.68
CA ARG A 251 26.94 22.20 -3.07
C ARG A 251 27.07 22.30 -4.59
N GLN A 252 27.61 21.27 -5.24
CA GLN A 252 27.74 21.22 -6.70
C GLN A 252 26.37 21.22 -7.41
N GLU A 253 25.45 20.35 -7.02
CA GLU A 253 24.10 20.27 -7.61
C GLU A 253 23.31 21.59 -7.42
N GLY A 254 23.49 22.25 -6.27
CA GLY A 254 22.88 23.56 -5.97
C GLY A 254 23.49 24.73 -6.75
N GLU A 255 24.82 24.76 -6.93
CA GLU A 255 25.51 25.76 -7.75
C GLU A 255 25.12 25.63 -9.23
N GLN A 256 25.10 24.41 -9.76
CA GLN A 256 24.67 24.13 -11.13
C GLN A 256 23.22 24.56 -11.35
N SER A 257 22.31 24.26 -10.41
CA SER A 257 20.91 24.69 -10.47
C SER A 257 20.75 26.22 -10.44
N LYS A 258 21.55 26.94 -9.63
CA LYS A 258 21.56 28.41 -9.61
C LYS A 258 22.10 29.00 -10.91
N ALA A 259 23.19 28.44 -11.44
CA ALA A 259 23.77 28.86 -12.71
C ALA A 259 22.74 28.71 -13.85
N LEU A 260 22.02 27.58 -13.90
CA LEU A 260 20.96 27.34 -14.88
C LEU A 260 19.80 28.34 -14.76
N ARG A 261 19.39 28.66 -13.53
CA ARG A 261 18.34 29.67 -13.28
C ARG A 261 18.77 31.08 -13.73
N ILE A 262 20.01 31.48 -13.44
CA ILE A 262 20.56 32.77 -13.89
C ILE A 262 20.65 32.79 -15.41
N ALA A 263 21.13 31.72 -16.03
CA ALA A 263 21.21 31.59 -17.48
C ALA A 263 19.84 31.71 -18.14
N LYS A 264 18.79 31.11 -17.57
CA LYS A 264 17.41 31.24 -18.07
C LYS A 264 16.92 32.70 -18.07
N ILE A 265 17.14 33.43 -16.97
CA ILE A 265 16.80 34.85 -16.88
C ILE A 265 17.59 35.68 -17.91
N MET A 266 18.88 35.36 -18.12
CA MET A 266 19.72 36.03 -19.12
C MET A 266 19.24 35.76 -20.56
N LEU A 267 18.83 34.52 -20.85
CA LEU A 267 18.22 34.14 -22.14
C LEU A 267 16.92 34.90 -22.39
N GLU A 268 16.01 34.94 -21.41
CA GLU A 268 14.75 35.69 -21.48
C GLU A 268 14.97 37.20 -21.65
N SER A 269 16.09 37.72 -21.13
CA SER A 269 16.49 39.12 -21.27
C SER A 269 17.26 39.43 -22.56
N GLY A 270 17.45 38.45 -23.45
CA GLY A 270 18.10 38.62 -24.75
C GLY A 270 19.63 38.70 -24.70
N VAL A 271 20.27 38.22 -23.64
CA VAL A 271 21.74 38.15 -23.56
C VAL A 271 22.26 37.08 -24.55
N PRO A 272 23.29 37.36 -25.37
CA PRO A 272 23.84 36.38 -26.30
C PRO A 272 24.35 35.10 -25.61
N LEU A 273 24.10 33.94 -26.23
CA LEU A 273 24.45 32.62 -25.68
C LEU A 273 25.94 32.50 -25.31
N ALA A 274 26.83 33.03 -26.13
CA ALA A 274 28.27 33.03 -25.88
C ALA A 274 28.67 33.79 -24.60
N ASP A 275 27.96 34.88 -24.29
CA ASP A 275 28.19 35.65 -23.06
C ASP A 275 27.61 34.93 -21.84
N ILE A 276 26.45 34.27 -21.97
CA ILE A 276 25.85 33.45 -20.91
C ILE A 276 26.78 32.30 -20.53
N MET A 277 27.30 31.56 -21.50
CA MET A 277 28.27 30.48 -21.27
C MET A 277 29.53 31.00 -20.57
N ARG A 278 30.05 32.17 -21.00
CA ARG A 278 31.23 32.77 -20.38
C ARG A 278 30.98 33.21 -18.92
N PHE A 279 29.81 33.74 -18.61
CA PHE A 279 29.50 34.26 -17.28
C PHE A 279 29.02 33.21 -16.28
N THR A 280 28.33 32.18 -16.75
CA THR A 280 27.77 31.11 -15.89
C THR A 280 28.66 29.86 -15.85
N GLY A 281 29.60 29.71 -16.78
CA GLY A 281 30.46 28.54 -16.91
C GLY A 281 29.75 27.30 -17.45
N LEU A 282 28.48 27.42 -17.88
CA LEU A 282 27.67 26.34 -18.40
C LEU A 282 28.00 26.02 -19.86
N SER A 283 27.95 24.74 -20.21
CA SER A 283 28.07 24.26 -21.58
C SER A 283 26.78 24.50 -22.38
N GLU A 284 26.89 24.46 -23.71
CA GLU A 284 25.76 24.66 -24.62
C GLU A 284 24.67 23.56 -24.44
N GLU A 285 25.08 22.32 -24.13
CA GLU A 285 24.18 21.20 -23.83
C GLU A 285 23.38 21.40 -22.53
N GLU A 286 24.01 21.95 -21.49
CA GLU A 286 23.35 22.28 -20.21
C GLU A 286 22.35 23.44 -20.36
N LEU A 287 22.64 24.41 -21.23
CA LEU A 287 21.74 25.52 -21.53
C LEU A 287 20.53 25.08 -22.39
N ALA A 288 20.72 24.09 -23.27
CA ALA A 288 19.65 23.51 -24.08
C ALA A 288 18.60 22.77 -23.22
N THR A 289 19.02 22.18 -22.10
CA THR A 289 18.12 21.51 -21.15
C THR A 289 17.36 22.48 -20.24
N ALA A 290 17.89 23.68 -19.98
CA ALA A 290 17.21 24.75 -19.22
C ALA A 290 16.16 25.54 -20.04
N SER A 291 16.19 25.42 -21.36
CA SER A 291 15.33 26.17 -22.31
C SER A 291 14.00 25.48 -22.64
N GLN A 292 13.72 24.31 -22.04
CA GLN A 292 12.39 23.68 -21.98
C GLN A 292 11.58 24.21 -20.79
#